data_AF-A0A1M7S3M0-F1
#
_entry.id   AF-A0A1M7S3M0-F1
#
_cell.length_a   1.000
_cell.length_b   1.000
_cell.length_c   1.000
_cell.angle_alpha   90.00
_cell.angle_beta   90.00
_cell.angle_gamma   90.00
#
_symmetry.space_group_name_H-M   'P 1'
#
loop_
_entity.id
_entity.type
_entity.pdbx_description
1 polymer ?
#
loop_
_entity_poly.entity_id
_entity_poly.type
_entity_poly.pdbx_seq_one_letter_code
_entity_poly.pdbx_strand_id
1 'polypeptide(L)'
;MISNLKDALLRIAELEEENAKLKQELEDYKSRKNAGRQKHDAKWMESYNDFAIKFAGGMTIMEIVAEGDISRRTAYRYKAYFDEIRKYEEKKKQ
;
A
#
# COMPACT_ATOMS: atom_id res chain seq x y z
N MET A 1 -7.98 -15.19 -41.81
CA MET A 1 -9.43 -14.88 -41.90
C MET A 1 -10.15 -16.17 -41.61
N ILE A 2 -11.12 -16.18 -40.69
CA ILE A 2 -11.94 -17.37 -40.43
C ILE A 2 -12.90 -17.48 -41.61
N SER A 3 -12.78 -18.54 -42.40
CA SER A 3 -13.44 -18.63 -43.70
C SER A 3 -14.69 -19.52 -43.68
N ASN A 4 -14.87 -20.34 -42.65
CA ASN A 4 -16.03 -21.22 -42.50
C ASN A 4 -16.36 -21.49 -41.02
N LEU A 5 -17.53 -22.08 -40.76
CA LEU A 5 -18.04 -22.36 -39.41
C LEU A 5 -17.13 -23.29 -38.60
N LYS A 6 -16.47 -24.25 -39.23
CA LYS A 6 -15.58 -25.20 -38.54
C LYS A 6 -14.33 -24.49 -38.01
N ASP A 7 -13.75 -23.60 -38.81
CA ASP A 7 -12.61 -22.78 -38.41
C ASP A 7 -13.00 -21.83 -37.26
N ALA A 8 -14.25 -21.32 -37.28
CA ALA A 8 -14.76 -20.47 -36.21
C ALA A 8 -14.89 -21.23 -34.88
N LEU A 9 -15.45 -22.44 -34.92
CA LEU A 9 -15.61 -23.30 -33.74
C LEU A 9 -14.26 -23.74 -33.17
N LEU A 10 -13.30 -24.08 -34.04
CA LEU A 10 -11.94 -24.43 -33.62
C LEU A 10 -11.26 -23.24 -32.92
N ARG A 11 -11.41 -22.03 -33.48
CA ARG A 11 -10.84 -20.83 -32.87
C ARG A 11 -11.48 -20.47 -31.53
N ILE A 12 -12.78 -20.71 -31.37
CA ILE A 12 -13.48 -20.52 -30.09
C ILE A 12 -12.92 -21.47 -29.03
N ALA A 13 -12.77 -22.76 -29.37
CA ALA A 13 -12.22 -23.75 -28.44
C ALA A 13 -10.78 -23.41 -28.00
N GLU A 14 -9.93 -22.97 -28.93
CA GLU A 14 -8.57 -22.48 -28.62
C GLU A 14 -8.59 -21.29 -27.66
N LEU A 15 -9.46 -20.31 -27.92
CA LEU A 15 -9.59 -19.11 -27.08
C LEU A 15 -10.17 -19.42 -25.71
N GLU A 16 -11.04 -20.42 -25.58
CA GLU A 16 -11.56 -20.88 -24.29
C GLU A 16 -10.46 -21.52 -23.44
N GLU A 17 -9.59 -22.34 -24.05
CA GLU A 17 -8.44 -22.93 -23.36
C GLU A 17 -7.42 -21.86 -22.94
N GLU A 18 -7.12 -20.91 -23.83
CA GLU A 18 -6.23 -19.78 -23.53
C GLU A 18 -6.80 -18.91 -22.39
N ASN A 19 -8.09 -18.58 -22.44
CA ASN A 19 -8.76 -17.84 -21.37
C ASN A 19 -8.73 -18.59 -20.03
N ALA A 20 -8.88 -19.91 -20.03
CA ALA A 20 -8.81 -20.71 -18.82
C ALA A 20 -7.41 -20.64 -18.18
N LYS A 21 -6.35 -20.76 -19.00
CA LYS A 21 -4.95 -20.64 -18.55
C LYS A 21 -4.64 -19.23 -18.02
N LEU A 22 -5.05 -18.19 -18.73
CA LEU A 22 -4.84 -16.80 -18.31
C LEU A 22 -5.56 -16.48 -17.00
N LYS A 23 -6.77 -17.02 -16.77
CA LYS A 23 -7.49 -16.86 -15.50
C LYS A 23 -6.74 -17.53 -14.34
N GLN A 24 -6.18 -18.72 -14.57
CA GLN A 24 -5.39 -19.41 -13.56
C GLN A 24 -4.13 -18.61 -13.19
N GLU A 25 -3.41 -18.11 -14.19
CA GLU A 25 -2.20 -17.30 -13.98
C GLU A 25 -2.51 -15.98 -13.25
N LEU A 26 -3.66 -15.37 -13.52
CA LEU A 26 -4.11 -14.17 -12.80
C LEU A 26 -4.38 -14.44 -11.31
N GLU A 27 -4.97 -15.58 -10.96
CA GLU A 27 -5.17 -15.93 -9.54
C GLU A 27 -3.84 -16.25 -8.85
N ASP A 28 -2.90 -16.87 -9.56
CA ASP A 28 -1.54 -17.05 -9.07
C ASP A 28 -0.84 -15.70 -8.83
N TYR A 29 -1.06 -14.69 -9.68
CA TYR A 29 -0.52 -13.35 -9.46
C TYR A 29 -1.19 -12.59 -8.32
N LYS A 30 -2.51 -12.71 -8.15
CA LYS A 30 -3.24 -12.06 -7.04
C LYS A 30 -2.82 -12.61 -5.68
N SER A 31 -2.51 -13.90 -5.60
CA SER A 31 -2.08 -14.55 -4.36
C SER A 31 -0.62 -14.26 -4.00
N ARG A 32 0.20 -13.75 -4.94
CA ARG A 32 1.58 -13.35 -4.65
C ARG A 32 1.61 -12.07 -3.82
N LYS A 33 2.27 -12.13 -2.66
CA LYS A 33 2.66 -10.92 -1.92
C LYS A 33 3.64 -10.13 -2.78
N ASN A 34 3.32 -8.87 -3.09
CA ASN A 34 4.25 -7.96 -3.75
C ASN A 34 5.54 -7.87 -2.91
N ALA A 35 6.63 -8.46 -3.42
CA ALA A 35 7.94 -8.39 -2.79
C ALA A 35 8.48 -6.97 -2.96
N GLY A 36 8.24 -6.12 -1.96
CA GLY A 36 8.64 -4.72 -1.97
C GLY A 36 8.31 -4.03 -0.66
N ARG A 37 8.78 -2.79 -0.52
CA ARG A 37 8.40 -1.94 0.60
C ARG A 37 6.90 -1.68 0.53
N GLN A 38 6.15 -2.24 1.47
CA GLN A 38 4.73 -1.94 1.57
C GLN A 38 4.56 -0.44 1.83
N LYS A 39 3.62 0.18 1.11
CA LYS A 39 3.17 1.53 1.45
C LYS A 39 2.55 1.49 2.84
N HIS A 40 2.61 2.63 3.53
CA HIS A 40 1.88 2.79 4.78
C HIS A 40 0.40 2.49 4.54
N ASP A 41 -0.12 1.51 5.27
CA ASP A 41 -1.51 1.11 5.20
C ASP A 41 -2.39 2.05 6.03
N ALA A 42 -3.72 1.86 5.95
CA ALA A 42 -4.67 2.72 6.65
C ALA A 42 -4.44 2.72 8.17
N LYS A 43 -4.13 1.56 8.75
CA LYS A 43 -3.84 1.42 10.18
C LYS A 43 -2.58 2.18 10.60
N TRP A 44 -1.53 2.14 9.78
CA TRP A 44 -0.34 2.92 10.02
C TRP A 44 -0.63 4.42 9.96
N MET A 45 -1.41 4.87 8.97
CA MET A 45 -1.78 6.28 8.82
C MET A 45 -2.60 6.80 9.99
N GLU A 46 -3.56 6.00 10.47
CA GLU A 46 -4.36 6.33 11.66
C GLU A 46 -3.48 6.53 12.90
N SER A 47 -2.61 5.56 13.20
CA SER A 47 -1.69 5.65 14.35
C SER A 47 -0.68 6.80 14.20
N TYR A 48 -0.23 7.09 12.97
CA TYR A 48 0.64 8.24 12.72
C TYR A 48 -0.09 9.58 12.92
N ASN A 49 -1.32 9.70 12.43
CA ASN A 49 -2.10 10.94 12.54
C ASN A 49 -2.40 11.29 14.00
N ASP A 50 -2.76 10.30 14.82
CA ASP A 50 -2.97 10.50 16.25
C ASP A 50 -1.70 11.01 16.94
N PHE A 51 -0.56 10.36 16.66
CA PHE A 51 0.75 10.85 17.12
C PHE A 51 1.02 12.29 16.64
N ALA A 52 0.79 12.59 15.37
CA ALA A 52 1.10 13.89 14.78
C ALA A 52 0.25 15.01 15.40
N ILE A 53 -1.04 14.76 15.68
CA ILE A 53 -1.93 15.70 16.36
C ILE A 53 -1.43 15.99 17.78
N LYS A 54 -1.14 14.94 18.57
CA LYS A 54 -0.64 15.07 19.95
C LYS A 54 0.70 15.80 20.00
N PHE A 55 1.63 15.41 19.12
CA PHE A 55 2.96 16.02 19.05
C PHE A 55 2.93 17.48 18.57
N ALA A 56 2.11 17.80 17.55
CA ALA A 56 1.90 19.18 17.12
C ALA A 56 1.17 20.03 18.17
N GLY A 57 0.35 19.39 19.00
CA GLY A 57 -0.29 20.00 20.17
C GLY A 57 0.66 20.29 21.34
N GLY A 58 1.95 19.95 21.21
CA GLY A 58 2.98 20.25 22.20
C GLY A 58 3.29 19.13 23.19
N MET A 59 2.66 17.96 23.05
CA MET A 59 3.02 16.80 23.87
C MET A 59 4.40 16.27 23.48
N THR A 60 5.16 15.86 24.49
CA THR A 60 6.45 15.19 24.28
C THR A 60 6.24 13.75 23.83
N ILE A 61 7.27 13.19 23.19
CA ILE A 61 7.29 11.77 22.78
C ILE A 61 7.03 10.84 23.97
N MET A 62 7.55 11.18 25.15
CA MET A 62 7.42 10.35 26.33
C MET A 62 6.01 10.36 26.91
N GLU A 63 5.32 11.51 26.86
CA GLU A 63 3.91 11.62 27.25
C GLU A 63 3.03 10.80 26.31
N ILE A 64 3.22 10.92 24.99
CA ILE A 64 2.46 10.14 23.99
C ILE A 64 2.70 8.64 24.15
N VAL A 65 3.94 8.22 24.45
CA VAL A 65 4.27 6.80 24.70
C VAL A 65 3.65 6.32 26.01
N ALA A 66 3.52 7.18 27.03
CA ALA A 66 2.94 6.82 28.32
C ALA A 66 1.42 6.55 28.24
N GLU A 67 0.72 7.15 27.27
CA GLU A 67 -0.70 6.84 26.98
C GLU A 67 -0.90 5.39 26.49
N GLY A 68 0.18 4.73 26.02
CA GLY A 68 0.19 3.30 25.71
C GLY A 68 -0.22 2.94 24.28
N ASP A 69 -0.56 3.92 23.44
CA ASP A 69 -1.01 3.68 22.05
C ASP A 69 0.13 3.19 21.14
N ILE A 70 1.37 3.60 21.40
CA ILE A 70 2.54 3.27 20.58
C ILE A 70 3.81 3.06 21.39
N SER A 71 4.70 2.19 20.90
CA SER A 71 6.02 1.99 21.52
C SER A 71 6.93 3.22 21.35
N ARG A 72 7.90 3.38 22.26
CA ARG A 72 8.96 4.41 22.14
C ARG A 72 9.64 4.39 20.77
N ARG A 73 9.96 3.19 20.25
CA ARG A 73 10.58 3.03 18.93
C ARG A 73 9.66 3.55 17.82
N THR A 74 8.37 3.25 17.89
CA THR A 74 7.37 3.73 16.93
C THR A 74 7.25 5.25 16.98
N ALA A 75 7.19 5.84 18.17
CA ALA A 75 7.08 7.28 18.35
C ALA A 75 8.28 8.04 17.77
N TYR A 76 9.51 7.56 17.97
CA TYR A 76 10.69 8.17 17.33
C TYR A 76 10.68 8.01 15.80
N ARG A 77 10.18 6.89 15.27
CA ARG A 77 10.00 6.72 13.82
C ARG A 77 8.98 7.71 13.27
N TYR A 78 7.89 7.93 13.98
CA TYR A 78 6.87 8.92 13.59
C TYR A 78 7.39 10.35 13.68
N LYS A 79 8.19 10.68 14.70
CA LYS A 79 8.88 11.97 14.79
C LYS A 79 9.77 12.22 13.58
N ALA A 80 10.59 11.25 13.19
CA ALA A 80 11.47 11.38 12.03
C ALA A 80 10.68 11.66 10.74
N TYR A 81 9.59 10.93 10.53
CA TYR A 81 8.72 11.14 9.38
C TYR A 81 8.01 12.50 9.40
N PHE A 82 7.54 12.93 10.58
CA PHE A 82 6.95 14.25 10.78
C PHE A 82 7.93 15.39 10.43
N ASP A 83 9.18 15.28 10.91
CA ASP A 83 10.23 16.25 10.62
C ASP A 83 10.56 16.29 9.11
N GLU A 84 10.56 15.14 8.43
CA GLU A 84 10.78 15.05 6.98
C GLU A 84 9.66 15.74 6.18
N ILE A 85 8.40 15.50 6.52
CA ILE A 85 7.25 16.16 5.88
C ILE A 85 7.37 17.67 6.05
N ARG A 86 7.62 18.13 7.28
CA ARG A 86 7.79 19.56 7.57
C ARG A 86 8.88 20.21 6.73
N LYS A 87 10.05 19.58 6.64
CA LYS A 87 11.15 20.08 5.80
C LYS A 87 10.77 20.15 4.32
N TYR A 88 10.02 19.16 3.84
CA TYR A 88 9.55 19.14 2.46
C TYR A 88 8.55 20.28 2.18
N GLU A 89 7.60 20.52 3.09
CA GLU A 89 6.65 21.63 2.99
C GLU A 89 7.32 23.00 3.02
N GLU A 90 8.34 23.17 3.87
CA GLU A 90 9.13 24.40 3.94
C GLU A 90 9.90 24.65 2.64
N LYS A 91 10.52 23.61 2.06
CA LYS A 91 11.20 23.72 0.75
C LYS A 91 10.25 24.05 -0.39
N LYS A 92 9.01 23.56 -0.36
CA LYS A 92 8.01 23.82 -1.40
C LYS A 92 7.50 25.27 -1.38
N LYS A 93 7.63 25.95 -0.25
CA LYS A 93 7.21 27.36 -0.08
C LYS A 93 8.29 28.37 -0.49
N GLN A 94 9.53 27.92 -0.73
CA GLN A 94 10.63 28.71 -1.29
C GLN A 94 10.62 28.64 -2.80
#